data_AF-A0A7S0G3C4-F1
#
_entry.id   AF-A0A7S0G3C4-F1
#
_cell.length_a   1.000
_cell.length_b   1.000
_cell.length_c   1.000
_cell.angle_alpha   90.00
_cell.angle_beta   90.00
_cell.angle_gamma   90.00
#
_symmetry.space_group_name_H-M   'P 1'
#
loop_
_entity.id
_entity.type
_entity.pdbx_description
1 polymer ?
#
loop_
_entity_poly.entity_id
_entity_poly.type
_entity_poly.pdbx_seq_one_letter_code
_entity_poly.pdbx_strand_id
1 'polypeptide(L)'
;AFTVMALMKQDRILPDIFAYNALIDACGRAKLVDKAFKVRDEIVNSGLKPDKVTFNALISACGRARDLSRAYEVLDTMIQEYGYVPDRHTYNALIDACGKANRIDQAFEVYRRMNESGTRACAVTYNALIDACGRARKLDVALNLTKEMWKNGIRPDNYTLNTLVAVCCRCGDTNAAYDII
;
A
#
# COMPACT_ATOMS: atom_id res chain seq x y z
N ALA A 1 -16.30 11.26 -8.39
CA ALA A 1 -15.34 11.89 -7.46
C ALA A 1 -15.11 13.36 -7.81
N PHE A 2 -14.47 13.70 -8.94
CA PHE A 2 -14.24 15.11 -9.34
C PHE A 2 -15.52 15.95 -9.49
N THR A 3 -16.60 15.39 -10.04
CA THR A 3 -17.90 16.09 -10.15
C THR A 3 -18.48 16.46 -8.77
N VAL A 4 -18.35 15.56 -7.78
CA VAL A 4 -18.83 15.81 -6.42
C VAL A 4 -18.03 16.95 -5.77
N MET A 5 -16.71 16.96 -5.98
CA MET A 5 -15.84 18.04 -5.49
C MET A 5 -16.14 19.38 -6.15
N ALA A 6 -16.45 19.37 -7.45
CA ALA A 6 -16.89 20.58 -8.17
C ALA A 6 -18.22 21.12 -7.65
N LEU A 7 -19.20 20.24 -7.38
CA LEU A 7 -20.49 20.61 -6.79
C LEU A 7 -20.33 21.21 -5.39
N MET A 8 -19.51 20.58 -4.52
CA MET A 8 -19.22 21.14 -3.19
C MET A 8 -18.71 22.58 -3.29
N LYS A 9 -17.75 22.83 -4.18
CA LYS A 9 -17.21 24.19 -4.39
C LYS A 9 -18.23 25.16 -4.97
N GLN A 10 -19.05 24.71 -5.92
CA GLN A 10 -20.13 25.52 -6.51
C GLN A 10 -21.14 25.94 -5.46
N ASP A 11 -21.49 25.03 -4.55
CA ASP A 11 -22.42 25.26 -3.44
C ASP A 11 -21.76 25.93 -2.22
N ARG A 12 -20.50 26.39 -2.37
CA ARG A 12 -19.69 27.04 -1.31
C ARG A 12 -19.45 26.17 -0.08
N ILE A 13 -19.54 24.86 -0.23
CA ILE A 13 -19.14 23.87 0.76
C ILE A 13 -17.65 23.61 0.58
N LEU A 14 -16.84 23.99 1.57
CA LEU A 14 -15.40 23.75 1.54
C LEU A 14 -15.12 22.25 1.73
N PRO A 15 -14.48 21.56 0.76
CA PRO A 15 -14.08 20.18 0.97
C PRO A 15 -13.07 20.08 2.10
N ASP A 16 -13.28 19.13 3.00
CA ASP A 16 -12.35 18.83 4.07
C ASP A 16 -11.24 17.88 3.61
N ILE A 17 -10.28 17.62 4.52
CA ILE A 17 -9.16 16.72 4.23
C ILE A 17 -9.63 15.31 3.88
N PHE A 18 -10.75 14.86 4.44
CA PHE A 18 -11.32 13.55 4.17
C PHE A 18 -11.81 13.43 2.72
N ALA A 19 -12.54 14.42 2.22
CA ALA A 19 -13.00 14.47 0.83
C ALA A 19 -11.82 14.46 -0.16
N TYR A 20 -10.77 15.23 0.13
CA TYR A 20 -9.55 15.21 -0.68
C TYR A 20 -8.81 13.87 -0.64
N ASN A 21 -8.68 13.25 0.53
CA ASN A 21 -8.04 11.93 0.68
C ASN A 21 -8.80 10.85 -0.11
N ALA A 22 -10.13 10.89 -0.09
CA ALA A 22 -10.96 10.00 -0.90
C ALA A 22 -10.76 10.23 -2.42
N LEU A 23 -10.58 11.48 -2.84
CA LEU A 23 -10.28 11.81 -4.24
C LEU A 23 -8.89 11.31 -4.67
N ILE A 24 -7.88 11.45 -3.82
CA ILE A 24 -6.52 10.92 -4.07
C ILE A 24 -6.54 9.40 -4.24
N ASP A 25 -7.21 8.69 -3.33
CA ASP A 25 -7.31 7.23 -3.42
C ASP A 25 -8.12 6.78 -4.66
N ALA A 26 -9.17 7.54 -5.04
CA ALA A 26 -9.89 7.32 -6.29
C ALA A 26 -8.98 7.52 -7.53
N CYS A 27 -8.13 8.55 -7.53
CA CYS A 27 -7.13 8.75 -8.58
C CYS A 27 -6.13 7.57 -8.63
N GLY A 28 -5.68 7.11 -7.47
CA GLY A 28 -4.78 5.96 -7.35
C GLY A 28 -5.40 4.67 -7.92
N ARG A 29 -6.67 4.38 -7.62
CA ARG A 29 -7.40 3.25 -8.21
C ARG A 29 -7.53 3.37 -9.73
N ALA A 30 -7.71 4.58 -10.25
CA ALA A 30 -7.77 4.87 -11.67
C ALA A 30 -6.37 4.95 -12.34
N LYS A 31 -5.27 4.72 -11.60
CA LYS A 31 -3.88 4.87 -12.05
C LYS A 31 -3.54 6.28 -12.57
N LEU A 32 -4.26 7.30 -12.10
CA LEU A 32 -4.05 8.70 -12.46
C LEU A 32 -3.13 9.36 -11.41
N VAL A 33 -1.90 8.87 -11.29
CA VAL A 33 -0.95 9.29 -10.24
C VAL A 33 -0.69 10.80 -10.28
N ASP A 34 -0.49 11.39 -11.45
CA ASP A 34 -0.24 12.84 -11.57
C ASP A 34 -1.43 13.67 -11.10
N LYS A 35 -2.67 13.18 -11.31
CA LYS A 35 -3.86 13.85 -10.75
C LYS A 35 -3.92 13.73 -9.24
N ALA A 36 -3.50 12.59 -8.67
CA ALA A 36 -3.43 12.42 -7.22
C ALA A 36 -2.50 13.47 -6.58
N PHE A 37 -1.34 13.74 -7.18
CA PHE A 37 -0.43 14.80 -6.74
C PHE A 37 -1.02 16.21 -6.90
N LYS A 38 -1.67 16.50 -8.02
CA LYS A 38 -2.39 17.78 -8.20
C LYS A 38 -3.44 18.01 -7.10
N VAL A 39 -4.13 16.95 -6.68
CA VAL A 39 -5.10 17.02 -5.57
C VAL A 39 -4.39 17.32 -4.25
N ARG A 40 -3.21 16.75 -3.99
CA ARG A 40 -2.41 17.12 -2.81
C ARG A 40 -2.00 18.60 -2.83
N ASP A 41 -1.61 19.11 -3.99
CA ASP A 41 -1.26 20.54 -4.11
C ASP A 41 -2.48 21.43 -3.88
N GLU A 42 -3.67 20.98 -4.30
CA GLU A 42 -4.93 21.64 -4.02
C GLU A 42 -5.29 21.69 -2.53
N ILE A 43 -4.97 20.63 -1.75
CA ILE A 43 -5.09 20.65 -0.27
C ILE A 43 -4.27 21.82 0.29
N VAL A 44 -2.99 21.90 -0.10
CA VAL A 44 -2.06 22.94 0.38
C VAL A 44 -2.54 24.34 -0.04
N ASN A 45 -2.93 24.51 -1.30
CA ASN A 45 -3.44 25.77 -1.84
C ASN A 45 -4.77 26.21 -1.21
N SER A 46 -5.53 25.27 -0.65
CA SER A 46 -6.76 25.55 0.10
C SER A 46 -6.48 25.91 1.57
N GLY A 47 -5.21 26.04 1.98
CA GLY A 47 -4.81 26.32 3.36
C GLY A 47 -4.95 25.12 4.31
N LEU A 48 -5.24 23.93 3.78
CA LEU A 48 -5.30 22.70 4.56
C LEU A 48 -3.92 22.04 4.62
N LYS A 49 -3.67 21.29 5.69
CA LYS A 49 -2.43 20.52 5.85
C LYS A 49 -2.69 19.06 5.43
N PRO A 50 -1.94 18.51 4.44
CA PRO A 50 -1.89 17.07 4.20
C PRO A 50 -1.65 16.28 5.48
N ASP A 51 -2.42 15.23 5.72
CA ASP A 51 -2.29 14.37 6.89
C ASP A 51 -1.67 13.01 6.54
N LYS A 52 -1.49 12.13 7.54
CA LYS A 52 -0.94 10.78 7.32
C LYS A 52 -1.76 9.97 6.31
N VAL A 53 -3.07 10.17 6.27
CA VAL A 53 -3.96 9.47 5.33
C VAL A 53 -3.72 9.97 3.90
N THR A 54 -3.48 11.27 3.71
CA THR A 54 -3.06 11.84 2.42
C THR A 54 -1.80 11.16 1.89
N PHE A 55 -0.74 11.07 2.71
CA PHE A 55 0.52 10.45 2.32
C PHE A 55 0.35 8.94 2.04
N ASN A 56 -0.36 8.21 2.89
CA ASN A 56 -0.63 6.78 2.69
C ASN A 56 -1.41 6.52 1.37
N ALA A 57 -2.35 7.40 1.03
CA ALA A 57 -3.11 7.32 -0.24
C ALA A 57 -2.22 7.61 -1.46
N LEU A 58 -1.29 8.58 -1.36
CA LEU A 58 -0.31 8.88 -2.41
C LEU A 58 0.68 7.72 -2.62
N ILE A 59 1.26 7.16 -1.56
CA ILE A 59 2.14 5.97 -1.65
C ILE A 59 1.40 4.82 -2.33
N SER A 60 0.15 4.57 -1.94
CA SER A 60 -0.70 3.55 -2.56
C SER A 60 -1.00 3.84 -4.04
N ALA A 61 -1.20 5.10 -4.41
CA ALA A 61 -1.40 5.53 -5.80
C ALA A 61 -0.14 5.29 -6.64
N CYS A 62 1.04 5.66 -6.14
CA CYS A 62 2.34 5.40 -6.75
C CYS A 62 2.56 3.88 -6.94
N GLY A 63 2.29 3.07 -5.91
CA GLY A 63 2.39 1.62 -5.99
C GLY A 63 1.50 0.99 -7.07
N ARG A 64 0.25 1.48 -7.22
CA ARG A 64 -0.67 1.05 -8.31
C ARG A 64 -0.19 1.48 -9.69
N ALA A 65 0.51 2.60 -9.79
CA ALA A 65 1.17 3.07 -11.02
C ALA A 65 2.54 2.40 -11.26
N ARG A 66 3.03 1.57 -10.32
CA ARG A 66 4.39 0.99 -10.32
C ARG A 66 5.51 2.04 -10.32
N ASP A 67 5.23 3.21 -9.79
CA ASP A 67 6.20 4.30 -9.65
C ASP A 67 6.81 4.26 -8.25
N LEU A 68 7.79 3.38 -8.05
CA LEU A 68 8.37 3.16 -6.74
C LEU A 68 9.23 4.35 -6.29
N SER A 69 9.88 5.06 -7.22
CA SER A 69 10.67 6.26 -6.92
C SER A 69 9.80 7.32 -6.26
N ARG A 70 8.66 7.68 -6.87
CA ARG A 70 7.73 8.65 -6.27
C ARG A 70 7.11 8.15 -4.97
N ALA A 71 6.94 6.84 -4.78
CA ALA A 71 6.47 6.30 -3.51
C ALA A 71 7.45 6.58 -2.35
N TYR A 72 8.76 6.45 -2.59
CA TYR A 72 9.79 6.77 -1.59
C TYR A 72 9.93 8.29 -1.39
N GLU A 73 9.84 9.10 -2.44
CA GLU A 73 9.83 10.56 -2.30
C GLU A 73 8.67 11.03 -1.40
N VAL A 74 7.47 10.46 -1.58
CA VAL A 74 6.31 10.75 -0.72
C VAL A 74 6.55 10.36 0.74
N LEU A 75 7.24 9.23 0.99
CA LEU A 75 7.64 8.83 2.34
C LEU A 75 8.65 9.82 2.94
N ASP A 76 9.64 10.25 2.16
CA ASP A 76 10.66 11.20 2.61
C ASP A 76 10.04 12.57 2.92
N THR A 77 9.16 13.09 2.08
CA THR A 77 8.39 14.32 2.35
C THR A 77 7.54 14.18 3.62
N MET A 78 6.84 13.04 3.79
CA MET A 78 6.05 12.77 5.00
C MET A 78 6.89 12.90 6.28
N ILE A 79 8.13 12.39 6.27
CA ILE A 79 9.03 12.36 7.43
C ILE A 79 9.75 13.69 7.61
N GLN A 80 10.44 14.17 6.58
CA GLN A 80 11.38 15.29 6.66
C GLN A 80 10.68 16.65 6.67
N GLU A 81 9.66 16.83 5.83
CA GLU A 81 8.98 18.12 5.70
C GLU A 81 7.79 18.24 6.66
N TYR A 82 7.05 17.15 6.87
CA TYR A 82 5.83 17.16 7.68
C TYR A 82 6.01 16.61 9.09
N GLY A 83 7.13 15.95 9.39
CA GLY A 83 7.43 15.39 10.71
C GLY A 83 6.55 14.21 11.10
N TYR A 84 5.89 13.56 10.14
CA TYR A 84 5.01 12.43 10.44
C TYR A 84 5.80 11.13 10.55
N VAL A 85 5.57 10.42 11.66
CA VAL A 85 6.10 9.05 11.84
C VAL A 85 5.26 8.07 11.00
N PRO A 86 5.91 7.27 10.12
CA PRO A 86 5.25 6.21 9.36
C PRO A 86 4.50 5.25 10.28
N ASP A 87 3.30 4.87 9.89
CA ASP A 87 2.49 3.90 10.62
C ASP A 87 2.38 2.59 9.82
N ARG A 88 1.65 1.63 10.39
CA ARG A 88 1.41 0.33 9.76
C ARG A 88 0.80 0.45 8.36
N HIS A 89 -0.05 1.45 8.10
CA HIS A 89 -0.63 1.66 6.78
C HIS A 89 0.41 2.19 5.80
N THR A 90 1.30 3.09 6.24
CA THR A 90 2.44 3.58 5.45
C THR A 90 3.34 2.43 5.00
N TYR A 91 3.77 1.57 5.94
CA TYR A 91 4.63 0.43 5.63
C TYR A 91 3.93 -0.58 4.72
N ASN A 92 2.67 -0.92 4.97
CA ASN A 92 1.93 -1.85 4.13
C ASN A 92 1.77 -1.34 2.69
N ALA A 93 1.49 -0.04 2.51
CA ALA A 93 1.38 0.57 1.20
C ALA A 93 2.72 0.51 0.43
N LEU A 94 3.83 0.73 1.13
CA LEU A 94 5.17 0.69 0.52
C LEU A 94 5.62 -0.75 0.20
N ILE A 95 5.35 -1.72 1.06
CA ILE A 95 5.60 -3.15 0.80
C ILE A 95 4.81 -3.61 -0.45
N ASP A 96 3.53 -3.26 -0.53
CA ASP A 96 2.68 -3.55 -1.69
C ASP A 96 3.21 -2.85 -2.97
N ALA A 97 3.66 -1.60 -2.87
CA ALA A 97 4.28 -0.88 -3.98
C ALA A 97 5.56 -1.58 -4.48
N CYS A 98 6.46 -2.00 -3.58
CA CYS A 98 7.66 -2.79 -3.92
C CYS A 98 7.28 -4.11 -4.61
N GLY A 99 6.29 -4.83 -4.08
CA GLY A 99 5.78 -6.07 -4.66
C GLY A 99 5.25 -5.88 -6.08
N LYS A 100 4.42 -4.85 -6.31
CA LYS A 100 3.88 -4.50 -7.64
C LYS A 100 4.95 -4.08 -8.65
N ALA A 101 6.06 -3.53 -8.19
CA ALA A 101 7.23 -3.18 -8.99
C ALA A 101 8.22 -4.36 -9.19
N ASN A 102 7.87 -5.57 -8.73
CA ASN A 102 8.75 -6.76 -8.74
C ASN A 102 10.10 -6.51 -8.02
N ARG A 103 10.09 -5.69 -6.96
CA ARG A 103 11.27 -5.38 -6.13
C ARG A 103 11.15 -6.09 -4.79
N ILE A 104 11.21 -7.42 -4.82
CA ILE A 104 11.00 -8.26 -3.63
C ILE A 104 11.99 -7.95 -2.49
N ASP A 105 13.27 -7.74 -2.81
CA ASP A 105 14.29 -7.47 -1.79
C ASP A 105 14.00 -6.14 -1.06
N GLN A 106 13.53 -5.13 -1.80
CA GLN A 106 13.10 -3.86 -1.20
C GLN A 106 11.82 -4.02 -0.35
N ALA A 107 10.90 -4.91 -0.73
CA ALA A 107 9.72 -5.21 0.10
C ALA A 107 10.12 -5.80 1.46
N PHE A 108 11.07 -6.73 1.48
CA PHE A 108 11.60 -7.30 2.73
C PHE A 108 12.43 -6.31 3.55
N GLU A 109 13.16 -5.41 2.89
CA GLU A 109 13.86 -4.31 3.55
C GLU A 109 12.88 -3.38 4.28
N VAL A 110 11.77 -3.00 3.64
CA VAL A 110 10.72 -2.18 4.28
C VAL A 110 10.06 -2.94 5.44
N TYR A 111 9.82 -4.24 5.30
CA TYR A 111 9.31 -5.08 6.38
C TYR A 111 10.27 -5.13 7.58
N ARG A 112 11.59 -5.21 7.33
CA ARG A 112 12.59 -5.16 8.41
C ARG A 112 12.56 -3.80 9.14
N ARG A 113 12.55 -2.70 8.39
CA ARG A 113 12.45 -1.34 8.96
C ARG A 113 11.19 -1.14 9.79
N MET A 114 10.07 -1.70 9.34
CA MET A 114 8.80 -1.68 10.09
C MET A 114 8.95 -2.36 11.47
N ASN A 115 9.63 -3.52 11.52
CA ASN A 115 9.88 -4.23 12.77
C ASN A 115 10.88 -3.48 13.67
N GLU A 116 11.95 -2.95 13.10
CA GLU A 116 12.95 -2.13 13.81
C GLU A 116 12.35 -0.84 14.39
N SER A 117 11.36 -0.26 13.72
CA SER A 117 10.61 0.91 14.22
C SER A 117 9.54 0.54 15.26
N GLY A 118 9.47 -0.73 15.70
CA GLY A 118 8.49 -1.23 16.65
C GLY A 118 7.05 -1.29 16.13
N THR A 119 6.83 -1.09 14.83
CA THR A 119 5.49 -1.15 14.23
C THR A 119 5.13 -2.59 13.94
N ARG A 120 4.10 -3.11 14.64
CA ARG A 120 3.73 -4.52 14.52
C ARG A 120 3.06 -4.85 13.18
N ALA A 121 3.60 -5.85 12.49
CA ALA A 121 2.99 -6.45 11.30
C ALA A 121 1.57 -6.96 11.56
N CYS A 122 0.73 -6.93 10.52
CA CYS A 122 -0.62 -7.51 10.55
C CYS A 122 -0.87 -8.39 9.32
N ALA A 123 -2.07 -8.96 9.20
CA ALA A 123 -2.43 -9.81 8.06
C ALA A 123 -2.19 -9.12 6.71
N VAL A 124 -2.49 -7.82 6.60
CA VAL A 124 -2.23 -7.03 5.38
C VAL A 124 -0.74 -6.99 5.04
N THR A 125 0.15 -6.89 6.04
CA THR A 125 1.60 -6.89 5.85
C THR A 125 2.08 -8.21 5.24
N TYR A 126 1.68 -9.33 5.84
CA TYR A 126 2.03 -10.67 5.35
C TYR A 126 1.44 -10.94 3.97
N ASN A 127 0.18 -10.57 3.75
CA ASN A 127 -0.49 -10.73 2.47
C ASN A 127 0.23 -9.97 1.34
N ALA A 128 0.72 -8.76 1.60
CA ALA A 128 1.51 -8.00 0.64
C ALA A 128 2.87 -8.68 0.32
N LEU A 129 3.56 -9.20 1.33
CA LEU A 129 4.82 -9.94 1.14
C LEU A 129 4.63 -11.27 0.40
N ILE A 130 3.56 -12.01 0.71
CA ILE A 130 3.20 -13.27 0.04
C ILE A 130 2.87 -13.00 -1.43
N ASP A 131 2.08 -11.98 -1.76
CA ASP A 131 1.81 -11.61 -3.16
C ASP A 131 3.11 -11.21 -3.89
N ALA A 132 3.99 -10.45 -3.24
CA ALA A 132 5.31 -10.10 -3.78
C ALA A 132 6.16 -11.35 -4.09
N CYS A 133 6.17 -12.34 -3.19
CA CYS A 133 6.82 -13.64 -3.41
C CYS A 133 6.23 -14.37 -4.61
N GLY A 134 4.91 -14.38 -4.76
CA GLY A 134 4.25 -14.99 -5.92
C GLY A 134 4.60 -14.32 -7.25
N ARG A 135 4.73 -12.99 -7.27
CA ARG A 135 5.20 -12.26 -8.47
C ARG A 135 6.66 -12.59 -8.80
N ALA A 136 7.48 -12.82 -7.79
CA ALA A 136 8.87 -13.23 -7.94
C ALA A 136 9.06 -14.75 -8.13
N ARG A 137 7.97 -15.54 -8.16
CA ARG A 137 7.97 -17.01 -8.25
C ARG A 137 8.78 -17.70 -7.14
N LYS A 138 8.75 -17.16 -5.91
CA LYS A 138 9.40 -17.71 -4.71
C LYS A 138 8.38 -18.37 -3.78
N LEU A 139 7.89 -19.57 -4.14
CA LEU A 139 6.85 -20.29 -3.41
C LEU A 139 7.28 -20.66 -1.98
N ASP A 140 8.50 -21.16 -1.84
CA ASP A 140 9.12 -21.54 -0.57
C ASP A 140 9.10 -20.39 0.45
N VAL A 141 9.46 -19.18 -0.01
CA VAL A 141 9.45 -17.97 0.83
C VAL A 141 8.02 -17.59 1.22
N ALA A 142 7.05 -17.66 0.30
CA ALA A 142 5.64 -17.39 0.59
C ALA A 142 5.06 -18.34 1.65
N LEU A 143 5.37 -19.64 1.56
CA LEU A 143 4.94 -20.64 2.55
C LEU A 143 5.59 -20.42 3.92
N ASN A 144 6.87 -20.03 3.95
CA ASN A 144 7.56 -19.69 5.20
C ASN A 144 6.98 -18.43 5.86
N LEU A 145 6.63 -17.40 5.09
CA LEU A 145 5.92 -16.21 5.59
C LEU A 145 4.57 -16.57 6.20
N THR A 146 3.84 -17.52 5.60
CA THR A 146 2.56 -17.99 6.16
C THR A 146 2.78 -18.69 7.51
N LYS A 147 3.82 -19.53 7.64
CA LYS A 147 4.19 -20.15 8.93
C LYS A 147 4.61 -19.10 9.97
N GLU A 148 5.34 -18.06 9.56
CA GLU A 148 5.72 -16.95 10.44
C GLU A 148 4.50 -16.17 10.93
N MET A 149 3.55 -15.87 10.03
CA MET A 149 2.28 -15.23 10.34
C MET A 149 1.54 -15.97 11.47
N TRP A 150 1.45 -17.30 11.39
CA TRP A 150 0.88 -18.16 12.45
C TRP A 150 1.64 -18.04 13.78
N LYS A 151 2.98 -18.12 13.76
CA LYS A 151 3.83 -18.02 14.95
C LYS A 151 3.66 -16.69 15.67
N ASN A 152 3.43 -15.61 14.92
CA ASN A 152 3.19 -14.27 15.44
C ASN A 152 1.74 -14.03 15.90
N GLY A 153 0.91 -15.08 15.91
CA GLY A 153 -0.47 -15.04 16.38
C GLY A 153 -1.45 -14.42 15.38
N ILE A 154 -1.05 -14.25 14.13
CA ILE A 154 -1.88 -13.67 13.07
C ILE A 154 -2.49 -14.82 12.27
N ARG A 155 -3.81 -14.84 12.14
CA ARG A 155 -4.53 -15.89 11.40
C ARG A 155 -4.61 -15.51 9.91
N PRO A 156 -4.27 -16.41 8.98
CA PRO A 156 -4.59 -16.24 7.57
C PRO A 156 -6.07 -15.94 7.39
N ASP A 157 -6.38 -14.99 6.52
CA ASP A 157 -7.74 -14.67 6.12
C ASP A 157 -8.03 -15.20 4.70
N ASN A 158 -9.26 -15.01 4.22
CA ASN A 158 -9.64 -15.40 2.86
C ASN A 158 -8.72 -14.77 1.80
N TYR A 159 -8.20 -13.56 2.06
CA TYR A 159 -7.27 -12.92 1.14
C TYR A 159 -5.92 -13.65 1.13
N THR A 160 -5.40 -14.07 2.29
CA THR A 160 -4.18 -14.88 2.39
C THR A 160 -4.31 -16.17 1.58
N LEU A 161 -5.40 -16.91 1.77
CA LEU A 161 -5.63 -18.20 1.10
C LEU A 161 -5.74 -18.02 -0.43
N ASN A 162 -6.54 -17.05 -0.88
CA ASN A 162 -6.65 -16.72 -2.31
C ASN A 162 -5.30 -16.30 -2.91
N THR A 163 -4.49 -15.55 -2.14
CA THR A 163 -3.15 -15.13 -2.57
C THR A 163 -2.21 -16.33 -2.70
N LEU A 164 -2.26 -17.28 -1.77
CA LEU A 164 -1.45 -18.50 -1.81
C LEU A 164 -1.80 -19.39 -2.99
N VAL A 165 -3.09 -19.62 -3.26
CA VAL A 165 -3.53 -20.34 -4.47
C VAL A 165 -2.98 -19.65 -5.73
N ALA A 166 -3.08 -18.32 -5.81
CA ALA A 166 -2.52 -17.57 -6.93
C ALA A 166 -0.99 -17.70 -7.03
N VAL A 167 -0.27 -17.72 -5.91
CA VAL A 167 1.19 -17.94 -5.86
C VAL A 167 1.55 -19.33 -6.38
N CYS A 168 0.88 -20.39 -5.91
CA CYS A 168 1.09 -21.76 -6.37
C CYS A 168 0.89 -21.88 -7.89
N CYS A 169 -0.20 -21.32 -8.42
CA CYS A 169 -0.46 -21.26 -9.86
C CYS A 169 0.64 -20.53 -10.64
N ARG A 170 1.14 -19.38 -10.15
CA ARG A 170 2.25 -18.63 -10.78
C ARG A 170 3.58 -19.41 -10.77
N CYS A 171 3.80 -20.24 -9.75
CA CYS A 171 4.99 -21.06 -9.60
C CYS A 171 4.91 -22.38 -10.39
N GLY A 172 3.71 -22.81 -10.80
CA GLY A 172 3.49 -24.05 -11.54
C GLY A 172 3.32 -25.29 -10.65
N ASP A 173 3.19 -25.10 -9.33
CA ASP A 173 2.94 -26.17 -8.37
C ASP A 173 1.44 -26.21 -8.05
N THR A 174 0.68 -26.89 -8.90
CA THR A 174 -0.78 -27.01 -8.75
C THR A 174 -1.18 -27.93 -7.60
N ASN A 175 -0.32 -28.86 -7.18
CA ASN A 175 -0.63 -29.79 -6.09
C ASN A 175 -0.67 -29.06 -4.75
N ALA A 176 0.34 -28.21 -4.50
CA ALA A 176 0.34 -27.35 -3.32
C ALA A 176 -0.87 -26.39 -3.27
N ALA A 177 -1.47 -26.03 -4.41
CA ALA A 177 -2.67 -25.19 -4.44
C ALA A 177 -3.92 -25.93 -3.91
N TYR A 178 -4.05 -27.23 -4.18
CA TYR A 178 -5.17 -28.04 -3.70
C TYR A 178 -5.07 -28.35 -2.21
N ASP A 179 -3.84 -28.49 -1.68
CA ASP A 179 -3.62 -28.77 -0.24
C ASP A 179 -3.91 -27.56 0.67
N ILE A 180 -4.06 -26.35 0.09
CA ILE A 180 -4.32 -25.10 0.83
C ILE A 180 -5.83 -24.83 0.98
N ILE A 181 -6.68 -25.49 0.18
CA ILE A 181 -8.16 -25.39 0.18
C ILE A 181 -8.74 -26.46 1.09
#